data_AF-A0A660N8E5-F1
#
_entry.id   AF-A0A660N8E5-F1
#
_cell.length_a   1.000
_cell.length_b   1.000
_cell.length_c   1.000
_cell.angle_alpha   90.00
_cell.angle_beta   90.00
_cell.angle_gamma   90.00
#
_symmetry.space_group_name_H-M   'P 1'
#
loop_
_entity.id
_entity.type
_entity.pdbx_description
1 polymer ?
#
loop_
_entity_poly.entity_id
_entity_poly.type
_entity_poly.pdbx_seq_one_letter_code
_entity_poly.pdbx_strand_id
1 'polypeptide(L)'
;YTLDAAEIPKGRGDGVPIGSLIELPSQASVVALLAGAADDYYLLSGCHGYGFIAKLEDLFTRQKAGKAVLTLDERETALPPVRIAHDWLIAPESRIVLASANKRLLAFAISEMKIMAKGRGLQLIKLADGDTLALAAALRSEHYTLHIIGKRGAAHQETLRIADIAGKRAGKGKLLDISGSLKAIEAREAA
;
A
#
# COMPACT_ATOMS: atom_id res chain seq x y z
N TYR A 1 -5.08 12.65 8.68
CA TYR A 1 -4.69 13.95 9.25
C TYR A 1 -4.23 14.85 8.11
N THR A 2 -4.36 16.16 8.25
CA THR A 2 -3.87 17.13 7.26
C THR A 2 -3.06 18.17 7.99
N LEU A 3 -1.89 18.49 7.45
CA LEU A 3 -0.98 19.50 7.96
C LEU A 3 -0.76 20.52 6.86
N ASP A 4 -0.84 21.80 7.21
CA ASP A 4 -0.35 22.84 6.33
C ASP A 4 1.18 22.83 6.36
N ALA A 5 1.82 22.84 5.19
CA ALA A 5 3.28 22.93 5.09
C ALA A 5 3.82 24.21 5.75
N ALA A 6 3.00 25.26 5.89
CA ALA A 6 3.34 26.47 6.62
C ALA A 6 3.45 26.26 8.15
N GLU A 7 2.75 25.29 8.72
CA GLU A 7 2.78 24.96 10.16
C GLU A 7 4.01 24.11 10.54
N ILE A 8 4.70 23.54 9.55
CA ILE A 8 5.93 22.77 9.77
C ILE A 8 7.06 23.76 10.09
N PRO A 9 7.73 23.66 11.26
CA PRO A 9 8.79 24.58 11.64
C PRO A 9 9.90 24.67 10.60
N LYS A 10 10.19 25.91 10.19
CA LYS A 10 11.23 26.21 9.19
C LYS A 10 12.50 26.62 9.94
N GLY A 11 13.57 25.84 9.80
CA GLY A 11 14.85 26.16 10.45
C GLY A 11 15.86 25.01 10.41
N ARG A 12 17.09 25.29 10.82
CA ARG A 12 18.14 24.28 11.04
C ARG A 12 18.06 23.81 12.50
N GLY A 13 17.23 22.81 12.76
CA GLY A 13 17.07 22.18 14.07
C GLY A 13 16.42 20.80 13.92
N ASP A 14 16.22 20.09 15.03
CA ASP A 14 15.74 18.70 15.02
C ASP A 14 14.25 18.53 14.64
N GLY A 15 13.58 19.63 14.27
CA GLY A 15 12.15 19.66 13.98
C GLY A 15 11.29 19.63 15.25
N VAL A 16 10.03 19.21 15.10
CA VAL A 16 9.10 19.03 16.21
C VAL A 16 8.44 17.65 16.14
N PRO A 17 8.09 17.03 17.28
CA PRO A 17 7.34 15.79 17.28
C PRO A 17 5.99 15.96 16.57
N ILE A 18 5.60 14.99 15.75
CA ILE A 18 4.33 15.03 15.00
C ILE A 18 3.10 15.19 15.91
N GLY A 19 3.14 14.60 17.11
CA GLY A 19 2.08 14.73 18.11
C GLY A 19 1.91 16.14 18.70
N SER A 20 2.83 17.08 18.41
CA SER A 20 2.63 18.50 18.73
C SER A 20 1.76 19.23 17.70
N LEU A 21 1.66 18.69 16.48
CA LEU A 21 0.91 19.27 15.36
C LEU A 21 -0.48 18.64 15.20
N ILE A 22 -0.63 17.36 15.56
CA ILE A 22 -1.88 16.58 15.45
C ILE A 22 -2.21 15.83 16.73
N GLU A 23 -3.49 15.56 16.95
CA GLU A 23 -3.97 14.78 18.09
C GLU A 23 -3.97 13.30 17.72
N LEU A 24 -2.83 12.63 17.94
CA LEU A 24 -2.70 11.20 17.76
C LEU A 24 -3.19 10.44 19.00
N PRO A 25 -4.03 9.40 18.84
CA PRO A 25 -4.35 8.49 19.93
C PRO A 25 -3.08 7.86 20.52
N SER A 26 -3.11 7.60 21.84
CA SER A 26 -2.04 6.85 22.51
C SER A 26 -1.78 5.53 21.79
N GLN A 27 -0.50 5.19 21.57
CA GLN A 27 -0.05 3.97 20.88
C GLN A 27 -0.36 3.91 19.36
N ALA A 28 -0.88 4.98 18.76
CA ALA A 28 -0.96 5.07 17.30
C ALA A 28 0.44 5.22 16.69
N SER A 29 0.68 4.54 15.58
CA SER A 29 1.88 4.71 14.75
C SER A 29 1.54 5.47 13.47
N VAL A 30 2.45 6.35 13.05
CA VAL A 30 2.36 7.01 11.74
C VAL A 30 2.91 6.06 10.69
N VAL A 31 2.07 5.68 9.72
CA VAL A 31 2.44 4.72 8.67
C VAL A 31 3.08 5.43 7.47
N ALA A 32 2.59 6.61 7.09
CA ALA A 32 3.10 7.36 5.96
C ALA A 32 2.75 8.85 6.06
N LEU A 33 3.53 9.68 5.37
CA LEU A 33 3.22 11.06 5.04
C LEU A 33 2.97 11.11 3.52
N LEU A 34 1.82 11.67 3.12
CA LEU A 34 1.47 11.83 1.71
C LEU A 34 1.53 13.31 1.33
N ALA A 35 2.13 13.60 0.18
CA ALA A 35 2.14 14.91 -0.45
C ALA A 35 1.94 14.72 -1.95
N GLY A 36 1.08 15.55 -2.55
CA GLY A 36 0.67 15.38 -3.93
C GLY A 36 -0.45 16.35 -4.31
N ALA A 37 -0.94 16.23 -5.54
CA ALA A 37 -2.09 16.98 -6.01
C ALA A 37 -3.38 16.41 -5.38
N ALA A 38 -4.40 17.26 -5.22
CA ALA A 38 -5.67 16.87 -4.60
C ALA A 38 -6.36 15.69 -5.32
N ASP A 39 -6.17 15.60 -6.64
CA ASP A 39 -6.70 14.57 -7.52
C ASP A 39 -5.76 13.36 -7.71
N ASP A 40 -4.65 13.28 -6.96
CA ASP A 40 -3.80 12.08 -6.93
C ASP A 40 -4.56 10.90 -6.30
N TYR A 41 -4.33 9.69 -6.81
CA TYR A 41 -4.94 8.47 -6.30
C TYR A 41 -3.96 7.63 -5.48
N TYR A 42 -4.48 6.99 -4.44
CA TYR A 42 -3.73 6.07 -3.60
C TYR A 42 -4.54 4.80 -3.31
N LEU A 43 -3.90 3.64 -3.37
CA LEU A 43 -4.42 2.41 -2.78
C LEU A 43 -4.21 2.49 -1.27
N LEU A 44 -5.31 2.45 -0.53
CA LEU A 44 -5.32 2.25 0.91
C LEU A 44 -5.63 0.78 1.21
N SER A 45 -4.84 0.15 2.06
CA SER A 45 -5.03 -1.26 2.40
C SER A 45 -4.58 -1.59 3.81
N GLY A 46 -5.23 -2.57 4.42
CA GLY A 46 -4.84 -3.17 5.70
C GLY A 46 -4.19 -4.55 5.54
N CYS A 47 -3.49 -4.99 6.58
CA CYS A 47 -2.72 -6.23 6.57
C CYS A 47 -3.60 -7.49 6.55
N HIS A 48 -4.93 -7.39 6.69
CA HIS A 48 -5.85 -8.51 6.46
C HIS A 48 -6.31 -8.61 5.00
N GLY A 49 -5.73 -7.83 4.09
CA GLY A 49 -5.96 -7.98 2.66
C GLY A 49 -7.25 -7.32 2.15
N TYR A 50 -7.72 -6.28 2.84
CA TYR A 50 -8.80 -5.41 2.39
C TYR A 50 -8.27 -4.02 2.00
N GLY A 51 -8.92 -3.38 1.02
CA GLY A 51 -8.52 -2.04 0.61
C GLY A 51 -9.35 -1.47 -0.55
N PHE A 52 -9.07 -0.22 -0.88
CA PHE A 52 -9.74 0.54 -1.94
C PHE A 52 -8.84 1.66 -2.45
N ILE A 53 -9.18 2.22 -3.60
CA ILE A 53 -8.50 3.39 -4.14
C ILE A 53 -9.18 4.63 -3.57
N ALA A 54 -8.42 5.58 -3.04
CA ALA A 54 -8.92 6.87 -2.56
C ALA A 54 -8.26 7.99 -3.36
N LYS A 55 -8.96 9.11 -3.54
CA LYS A 55 -8.30 10.35 -3.93
C LYS A 55 -7.61 10.98 -2.73
N LEU A 56 -6.54 11.74 -2.95
CA LEU A 56 -5.85 12.44 -1.89
C LEU A 56 -6.76 13.49 -1.21
N GLU A 57 -7.62 14.19 -1.97
CA GLU A 57 -8.61 15.13 -1.44
C GLU A 57 -9.59 14.48 -0.45
N ASP A 58 -9.92 13.21 -0.65
CA ASP A 58 -10.80 12.46 0.26
C ASP A 58 -10.13 12.22 1.62
N LEU A 59 -8.80 12.35 1.72
CA LEU A 59 -8.06 12.15 2.98
C LEU A 59 -7.97 13.44 3.80
N PHE A 60 -8.37 14.58 3.23
CA PHE A 60 -8.28 15.87 3.88
C PHE A 60 -9.26 16.01 5.04
N THR A 61 -8.80 16.71 6.09
CA THR A 61 -9.59 17.06 7.27
C THR A 61 -9.09 18.35 7.88
N ARG A 62 -10.00 19.12 8.49
CA ARG A 62 -9.66 20.30 9.29
C ARG A 62 -9.54 19.98 10.79
N GLN A 63 -9.88 18.76 11.18
CA GLN A 63 -9.88 18.33 12.58
C GLN A 63 -8.48 17.86 12.98
N LYS A 64 -7.95 18.37 14.09
CA LYS A 64 -6.66 17.94 14.66
C LYS A 64 -6.68 16.46 15.07
N ALA A 65 -7.83 15.96 15.52
CA ALA A 65 -8.11 14.55 15.80
C ALA A 65 -8.14 13.64 14.55
N GLY A 66 -7.97 14.20 13.35
CA GLY A 66 -7.88 13.44 12.12
C GLY A 66 -9.23 13.12 11.47
N LYS A 67 -9.25 12.05 10.67
CA LYS A 67 -10.42 11.57 9.93
C LYS A 67 -10.31 10.06 9.79
N ALA A 68 -11.38 9.35 10.14
CA ALA A 68 -11.47 7.91 9.89
C ALA A 68 -11.69 7.67 8.39
N VAL A 69 -10.65 7.20 7.70
CA VAL A 69 -10.68 6.90 6.26
C VAL A 69 -10.63 5.41 5.97
N LEU A 70 -9.72 4.68 6.61
CA LEU A 70 -9.59 3.23 6.46
C LEU A 70 -10.11 2.55 7.72
N THR A 71 -11.12 1.68 7.56
CA THR A 71 -11.64 0.85 8.64
C THR A 71 -10.84 -0.43 8.71
N LEU A 72 -10.26 -0.70 9.88
CA LEU A 72 -9.42 -1.86 10.18
C LEU A 72 -10.11 -2.72 11.23
N ASP A 73 -10.02 -4.04 11.09
CA ASP A 73 -10.48 -4.97 12.13
C ASP A 73 -9.52 -5.01 13.33
N GLU A 74 -9.94 -5.73 14.38
CA GLU A 74 -9.08 -6.03 15.51
C GLU A 74 -7.76 -6.67 15.05
N ARG A 75 -6.65 -6.13 15.55
CA ARG A 75 -5.26 -6.55 15.24
C ARG A 75 -4.83 -6.32 13.79
N GLU A 76 -5.65 -5.66 12.98
CA GLU A 76 -5.26 -5.24 11.65
C GLU A 76 -4.47 -3.92 11.71
N THR A 77 -3.46 -3.80 10.87
CA THR A 77 -2.66 -2.59 10.70
C THR A 77 -2.74 -2.09 9.27
N ALA A 78 -2.66 -0.78 9.07
CA ALA A 78 -2.59 -0.20 7.74
C ALA A 78 -1.21 -0.47 7.10
N LEU A 79 -1.20 -0.76 5.80
CA LEU A 79 0.00 -0.74 4.98
C LEU A 79 0.28 0.69 4.51
N PRO A 80 1.55 1.00 4.15
CA PRO A 80 1.89 2.23 3.45
C PRO A 80 1.01 2.40 2.19
N PRO A 81 0.35 3.55 2.01
CA PRO A 81 -0.43 3.83 0.83
C PRO A 81 0.41 3.76 -0.44
N VAL A 82 -0.16 3.18 -1.50
CA VAL A 82 0.53 3.06 -2.80
C VAL A 82 -0.03 4.08 -3.76
N ARG A 83 0.82 4.97 -4.30
CA ARG A 83 0.41 5.96 -5.30
C ARG A 83 -0.01 5.27 -6.59
N ILE A 84 -1.08 5.75 -7.20
CA ILE A 84 -1.62 5.30 -8.48
C ILE A 84 -1.67 6.51 -9.41
N ALA A 85 -0.97 6.43 -10.54
CA ALA A 85 -1.05 7.47 -11.56
C ALA A 85 -2.45 7.50 -12.20
N HIS A 86 -2.90 8.68 -12.59
CA HIS A 86 -4.28 8.89 -13.06
C HIS A 86 -4.61 8.06 -14.31
N ASP A 87 -3.68 8.00 -15.26
CA ASP A 87 -3.76 7.21 -16.49
C ASP A 87 -3.81 5.71 -16.22
N TRP A 88 -3.24 5.24 -15.11
CA TRP A 88 -3.22 3.81 -14.78
C TRP A 88 -4.61 3.27 -14.50
N LEU A 89 -5.54 4.08 -13.97
CA LEU A 89 -6.90 3.65 -13.64
C LEU A 89 -7.69 3.15 -14.85
N ILE A 90 -7.36 3.63 -16.05
CA ILE A 90 -8.02 3.27 -17.31
C ILE A 90 -7.14 2.42 -18.22
N ALA A 91 -5.85 2.26 -17.90
CA ALA A 91 -4.91 1.47 -18.68
C ALA A 91 -5.13 -0.05 -18.46
N PRO A 92 -5.48 -0.84 -19.49
CA PRO A 92 -5.78 -2.27 -19.37
C PRO A 92 -4.64 -3.15 -18.84
N GLU A 93 -3.40 -2.68 -18.90
CA GLU A 93 -2.18 -3.33 -18.44
C GLU A 93 -1.83 -3.01 -16.98
N SER A 94 -2.51 -2.04 -16.36
CA SER A 94 -2.27 -1.67 -14.97
C SER A 94 -2.77 -2.76 -14.01
N ARG A 95 -1.93 -3.11 -13.04
CA ARG A 95 -2.19 -4.20 -12.10
C ARG A 95 -2.00 -3.74 -10.68
N ILE A 96 -2.83 -4.27 -9.78
CA ILE A 96 -2.51 -4.33 -8.36
C ILE A 96 -1.77 -5.63 -8.11
N VAL A 97 -0.60 -5.53 -7.46
CA VAL A 97 0.25 -6.66 -7.10
C VAL A 97 0.37 -6.74 -5.59
N LEU A 98 0.09 -7.90 -5.05
CA LEU A 98 0.02 -8.16 -3.61
C LEU A 98 0.93 -9.31 -3.26
N ALA A 99 1.55 -9.24 -2.10
CA ALA A 99 2.29 -10.36 -1.54
C ALA A 99 1.97 -10.56 -0.06
N SER A 100 1.61 -11.78 0.30
CA SER A 100 1.43 -12.16 1.70
C SER A 100 2.77 -12.46 2.39
N ALA A 101 2.78 -12.43 3.72
CA ALA A 101 3.92 -12.83 4.54
C ALA A 101 4.31 -14.30 4.28
N ASN A 102 3.32 -15.16 3.99
CA ASN A 102 3.54 -16.54 3.55
C ASN A 102 3.88 -16.70 2.06
N LYS A 103 4.33 -15.62 1.40
CA LYS A 103 4.85 -15.64 0.02
C LYS A 103 3.83 -16.09 -1.02
N ARG A 104 2.55 -15.79 -0.77
CA ARG A 104 1.49 -15.92 -1.78
C ARG A 104 1.33 -14.59 -2.48
N LEU A 105 1.57 -14.58 -3.80
CA LEU A 105 1.49 -13.38 -4.62
C LEU A 105 0.25 -13.42 -5.52
N LEU A 106 -0.38 -12.27 -5.73
CA LEU A 106 -1.53 -12.12 -6.61
C LEU A 106 -1.41 -10.82 -7.39
N ALA A 107 -1.57 -10.90 -8.71
CA ALA A 107 -1.77 -9.74 -9.56
C ALA A 107 -3.17 -9.78 -10.19
N PHE A 108 -3.90 -8.66 -10.16
CA PHE A 108 -5.20 -8.50 -10.81
C PHE A 108 -5.36 -7.10 -11.40
N ALA A 109 -6.36 -6.89 -12.27
CA ALA A 109 -6.51 -5.63 -12.99
C ALA A 109 -6.95 -4.50 -12.05
N ILE A 110 -6.36 -3.31 -12.19
CA ILE A 110 -6.73 -2.15 -11.35
C ILE A 110 -8.21 -1.75 -11.52
N SER A 111 -8.80 -2.04 -12.68
CA SER A 111 -10.23 -1.83 -12.94
C SER A 111 -11.17 -2.67 -12.06
N GLU A 112 -10.66 -3.69 -11.36
CA GLU A 112 -11.43 -4.45 -10.37
C GLU A 112 -11.56 -3.73 -9.02
N MET A 113 -10.87 -2.60 -8.86
CA MET A 113 -10.89 -1.77 -7.66
C MET A 113 -12.01 -0.73 -7.70
N LYS A 114 -12.45 -0.31 -6.50
CA LYS A 114 -13.41 0.78 -6.34
C LYS A 114 -12.70 2.02 -5.80
N ILE A 115 -13.05 3.18 -6.35
CA ILE A 115 -12.70 4.48 -5.77
C ILE A 115 -13.69 4.79 -4.64
N MET A 116 -13.20 5.06 -3.43
CA MET A 116 -14.02 5.36 -2.25
C MET A 116 -13.36 6.46 -1.41
N ALA A 117 -14.18 7.26 -0.74
CA ALA A 117 -13.67 8.30 0.17
C ALA A 117 -13.30 7.77 1.56
N LYS A 118 -13.94 6.68 2.01
CA LYS A 118 -13.66 5.99 3.28
C LYS A 118 -14.30 4.60 3.33
N GLY A 119 -13.85 3.76 4.26
CA GLY A 119 -14.46 2.50 4.63
C GLY A 119 -13.43 1.38 4.77
N ARG A 120 -13.90 0.13 4.76
CA ARG A 120 -13.02 -1.06 4.74
C ARG A 120 -12.45 -1.34 3.35
N GLY A 121 -13.23 -1.06 2.32
CA GLY A 121 -12.90 -1.42 0.94
C GLY A 121 -13.27 -2.86 0.58
N LEU A 122 -12.68 -3.34 -0.52
CA LEU A 122 -12.91 -4.65 -1.11
C LEU A 122 -11.86 -5.64 -0.61
N GLN A 123 -12.19 -6.93 -0.61
CA GLN A 123 -11.18 -7.97 -0.43
C GLN A 123 -10.24 -7.97 -1.63
N LEU A 124 -8.95 -7.80 -1.36
CA LEU A 124 -7.87 -7.74 -2.35
C LEU A 124 -7.30 -9.14 -2.60
N ILE A 125 -6.94 -9.84 -1.52
CA ILE A 125 -6.41 -11.20 -1.53
C ILE A 125 -7.04 -12.01 -0.38
N LYS A 126 -7.33 -13.29 -0.63
CA LYS A 126 -7.77 -14.20 0.43
C LYS A 126 -6.55 -14.82 1.11
N LEU A 127 -6.30 -14.36 2.33
CA LEU A 127 -5.22 -14.85 3.19
C LEU A 127 -5.64 -16.14 3.91
N ALA A 128 -4.66 -16.98 4.24
CA ALA A 128 -4.86 -18.12 5.12
C ALA A 128 -4.87 -17.65 6.59
N ASP A 129 -5.35 -18.51 7.49
CA ASP A 129 -5.41 -18.19 8.91
C ASP A 129 -4.01 -17.87 9.46
N GLY A 130 -3.88 -16.71 10.10
CA GLY A 130 -2.61 -16.19 10.63
C GLY A 130 -1.65 -15.60 9.58
N ASP A 131 -2.01 -15.59 8.29
CA ASP A 131 -1.25 -14.89 7.24
C ASP A 131 -1.65 -13.41 7.17
N THR A 132 -0.73 -12.57 6.72
CA THR A 132 -0.96 -11.13 6.56
C THR A 132 -0.50 -10.67 5.18
N LEU A 133 -1.15 -9.64 4.65
CA LEU A 133 -0.65 -8.91 3.50
C LEU A 133 0.60 -8.14 3.92
N ALA A 134 1.74 -8.48 3.33
CA ALA A 134 3.02 -7.87 3.65
C ALA A 134 3.33 -6.69 2.74
N LEU A 135 3.02 -6.80 1.44
CA LEU A 135 3.32 -5.80 0.43
C LEU A 135 2.14 -5.60 -0.52
N ALA A 136 1.96 -4.36 -0.95
CA ALA A 136 1.07 -3.97 -2.03
C ALA A 136 1.82 -3.02 -2.97
N ALA A 137 1.55 -3.14 -4.28
CA ALA A 137 2.08 -2.28 -5.31
C ALA A 137 1.04 -2.10 -6.43
N ALA A 138 1.12 -0.98 -7.13
CA ALA A 138 0.42 -0.76 -8.39
C ALA A 138 1.50 -0.68 -9.47
N LEU A 139 1.43 -1.54 -10.49
CA LEU A 139 2.47 -1.65 -11.50
C LEU A 139 1.86 -1.59 -12.90
N ARG A 140 2.60 -1.01 -13.83
CA ARG A 140 2.33 -0.99 -15.27
C ARG A 140 3.54 -1.55 -16.02
N SER A 141 3.74 -2.86 -15.93
CA SER A 141 4.85 -3.58 -16.58
C SER A 141 4.49 -5.06 -16.71
N GLU A 142 5.12 -5.75 -17.66
CA GLU A 142 5.03 -7.21 -17.80
C GLU A 142 5.82 -7.95 -16.71
N HIS A 143 6.81 -7.28 -16.12
CA HIS A 143 7.71 -7.84 -15.12
C HIS A 143 7.73 -6.99 -13.85
N TYR A 144 7.99 -7.63 -12.73
CA TYR A 144 8.25 -6.98 -11.45
C TYR A 144 9.54 -7.50 -10.84
N THR A 145 10.19 -6.65 -10.06
CA THR A 145 11.34 -7.03 -9.25
C THR A 145 10.89 -7.19 -7.82
N LEU A 146 11.12 -8.38 -7.27
CA LEU A 146 10.85 -8.71 -5.88
C LEU A 146 12.15 -8.61 -5.08
N HIS A 147 12.16 -7.75 -4.06
CA HIS A 147 13.29 -7.60 -3.15
C HIS A 147 13.09 -8.47 -1.93
N ILE A 148 14.07 -9.31 -1.64
CA ILE A 148 14.02 -10.36 -0.63
C ILE A 148 15.23 -10.21 0.28
N ILE A 149 15.01 -10.33 1.59
CA ILE A 149 16.10 -10.49 2.56
C ILE A 149 16.12 -11.93 3.01
N GLY A 150 17.17 -12.65 2.64
CA GLY A 150 17.38 -14.04 3.06
C GLY A 150 17.50 -14.15 4.58
N LYS A 151 17.32 -15.36 5.12
CA LYS A 151 17.35 -15.62 6.57
C LYS A 151 18.63 -15.15 7.27
N ARG A 152 19.75 -15.08 6.53
CA ARG A 152 21.07 -14.62 7.01
C ARG A 152 21.36 -13.15 6.70
N GLY A 153 20.35 -12.38 6.28
CA GLY A 153 20.46 -10.93 6.02
C GLY A 153 20.92 -10.53 4.62
N ALA A 154 21.28 -11.49 3.75
CA ALA A 154 21.67 -11.20 2.39
C ALA A 154 20.48 -10.67 1.56
N ALA A 155 20.69 -9.55 0.85
CA ALA A 155 19.70 -8.96 -0.05
C ALA A 155 19.74 -9.65 -1.41
N HIS A 156 18.57 -10.06 -1.90
CA HIS A 156 18.38 -10.74 -3.17
C HIS A 156 17.27 -10.02 -3.95
N GLN A 157 17.42 -9.98 -5.26
CA GLN A 157 16.42 -9.44 -6.17
C GLN A 157 16.10 -10.50 -7.21
N GLU A 158 14.82 -10.71 -7.47
CA GLU A 158 14.35 -11.63 -8.48
C GLU A 158 13.39 -10.90 -9.42
N THR A 159 13.64 -10.98 -10.73
CA THR A 159 12.70 -10.46 -11.72
C THR A 159 11.78 -11.59 -12.17
N LEU A 160 10.47 -11.37 -12.03
CA LEU A 160 9.44 -12.34 -12.35
C LEU A 160 8.39 -11.72 -13.28
N ARG A 161 7.59 -12.55 -13.95
CA ARG A 161 6.51 -12.07 -14.81
C ARG A 161 5.24 -11.88 -14.01
N ILE A 162 4.51 -10.80 -14.32
CA ILE A 162 3.19 -10.55 -13.73
C ILE A 162 2.20 -11.65 -14.10
N ALA A 163 2.27 -12.17 -15.33
CA ALA A 163 1.44 -13.29 -15.79
C ALA A 163 1.56 -14.54 -14.90
N ASP A 164 2.75 -14.78 -14.30
CA ASP A 164 2.98 -15.94 -13.43
C ASP A 164 2.22 -15.84 -12.11
N ILE A 165 1.77 -14.64 -11.69
CA ILE A 165 0.98 -14.43 -10.47
C ILE A 165 -0.42 -13.85 -10.76
N ALA A 166 -0.81 -13.76 -12.04
CA ALA A 166 -2.11 -13.27 -12.44
C ALA A 166 -3.25 -14.17 -11.94
N GLY A 167 -4.34 -13.55 -11.47
CA GLY A 167 -5.54 -14.23 -11.00
C GLY A 167 -6.70 -13.27 -10.77
N LYS A 168 -7.84 -13.78 -10.31
CA LYS A 168 -9.00 -12.94 -9.93
C LYS A 168 -8.74 -12.26 -8.58
N ARG A 169 -9.22 -11.01 -8.42
CA ARG A 169 -9.25 -10.34 -7.11
C ARG A 169 -9.96 -11.22 -6.07
N ALA A 170 -9.51 -11.15 -4.81
CA ALA A 170 -9.93 -12.02 -3.71
C ALA A 170 -9.58 -13.52 -3.89
N GLY A 171 -8.76 -13.86 -4.89
CA GLY A 171 -8.13 -15.17 -4.99
C GLY A 171 -7.10 -15.40 -3.87
N LYS A 172 -6.65 -16.65 -3.71
CA LYS A 172 -5.61 -17.00 -2.72
C LYS A 172 -4.21 -16.52 -3.11
N GLY A 173 -4.00 -16.13 -4.37
CA GLY A 173 -2.68 -15.91 -4.99
C GLY A 173 -2.00 -17.22 -5.40
N LYS A 174 -0.74 -17.13 -5.82
CA LYS A 174 0.15 -18.27 -6.10
C LYS A 174 1.30 -18.27 -5.11
N LEU A 175 1.64 -19.44 -4.59
CA LEU A 175 2.77 -19.60 -3.70
C LEU A 175 4.06 -19.55 -4.52
N LEU A 176 5.00 -18.69 -4.13
CA LEU A 176 6.33 -18.67 -4.72
C LEU A 176 7.32 -19.37 -3.80
N ASP A 177 8.23 -20.14 -4.40
CA ASP A 177 9.30 -20.84 -3.68
C ASP A 177 10.46 -19.87 -3.38
N ILE A 178 10.23 -19.00 -2.40
CA ILE A 178 11.16 -17.96 -2.00
C ILE A 178 11.67 -18.21 -0.59
N SER A 179 12.99 -18.13 -0.43
CA SER A 179 13.67 -18.18 0.86
C SER A 179 13.97 -16.77 1.37
N GLY A 180 13.31 -16.36 2.45
CA GLY A 180 13.51 -15.05 3.09
C GLY A 180 12.23 -14.29 3.36
N SER A 181 12.38 -13.04 3.77
CA SER A 181 11.29 -12.09 3.98
C SER A 181 11.21 -11.12 2.80
N LEU A 182 9.99 -10.88 2.33
CA LEU A 182 9.73 -9.91 1.25
C LEU A 182 9.92 -8.49 1.79
N LYS A 183 10.54 -7.61 1.00
CA LYS A 183 10.81 -6.22 1.37
C LYS A 183 10.16 -5.19 0.47
N ALA A 184 10.17 -5.41 -0.84
CA ALA A 184 9.57 -4.49 -1.80
C ALA A 184 9.17 -5.22 -3.08
N ILE A 185 8.17 -4.66 -3.76
CA ILE A 185 7.76 -5.02 -5.12
C ILE A 185 7.90 -3.75 -5.95
N GLU A 186 8.69 -3.81 -7.00
CA GLU A 186 8.92 -2.67 -7.88
C GLU A 186 8.59 -3.04 -9.33
N ALA A 187 8.11 -2.06 -10.09
CA ALA A 187 8.03 -2.22 -11.53
C ALA A 187 9.44 -2.35 -12.07
N ARG A 188 9.65 -3.29 -12.99
CA ARG A 188 10.84 -3.21 -13.83
C ARG A 188 10.54 -2.22 -14.95
N GLU A 189 11.21 -1.06 -14.92
CA GLU A 189 11.24 -0.16 -16.07
C GLU A 189 11.99 -0.86 -17.22
N ALA A 190 11.44 -0.74 -18.44
CA ALA A 190 12.16 -1.18 -19.62
C ALA A 190 13.38 -0.28 -19.80
N ALA A 191 14.57 -0.88 -19.89
CA ALA A 191 15.81 -0.20 -20.22
C ALA A 191 15.79 0.34 -21.65
#